data_AF-A0A7S2WKC9-F1
#
_entry.id   AF-A0A7S2WKC9-F1
#
_cell.length_a   1.000
_cell.length_b   1.000
_cell.length_c   1.000
_cell.angle_alpha   90.00
_cell.angle_beta   90.00
_cell.angle_gamma   90.00
#
_symmetry.space_group_name_H-M   'P 1'
#
loop_
_entity.id
_entity.type
_entity.pdbx_description
1 polymer ?
#
loop_
_entity_poly.entity_id
_entity_poly.type
_entity_poly.pdbx_seq_one_letter_code
_entity_poly.pdbx_strand_id
1 'polypeptide(L)'
;MMRVAILAALIAVAESVRVAKVQKGLLGKGQEIDVCFDVINELAEKDRQLSQNFQDDGDDRVGSKMSNGAKGLNYKDWAHAVKSQKNNRGTIFSCGYSSSWVGEVLTGLKTQYVEYSNYAPDLVVAKEKNITKYPYSDVTGGRVTKLFNESKGSKDGKLFRFKHTGIIDHVWAVEQLPGGKGYRVYQSYNGAYSLKAWLAGNISDIKYGPDKFGYDAVAWSRVVAQFNQTIVSACHGLTIHNAENITAGTCPIFGAHAPAFSQWAVFARDYGEEQVLENLETSRALFGKGQILNETTFFDEYVRRLEFISEFLLNSTIDETMVWTNLSSNKWIELFASPAPQQWVGLPTMLIPSMFSLKGYHLEVVVADINRNKREKSCCEHGDDLLSAIPDETGKLESCKYMGKGTHFKIIF
;
A
#
# COMPACT_ATOMS: atom_id res chain seq x y z
N MET A 1 -21.59 33.58 37.80
CA MET A 1 -20.68 32.54 37.24
C MET A 1 -21.16 32.00 35.89
N MET A 2 -22.44 31.70 35.69
CA MET A 2 -22.96 31.12 34.42
C MET A 2 -22.75 32.00 33.16
N ARG A 3 -22.75 33.34 33.28
CA ARG A 3 -22.53 34.26 32.15
C ARG A 3 -21.07 34.29 31.64
N VAL A 4 -20.10 33.94 32.49
CA VAL A 4 -18.67 33.93 32.11
C VAL A 4 -18.33 32.67 31.31
N ALA A 5 -18.93 31.53 31.66
CA ALA A 5 -18.74 30.26 30.94
C ALA A 5 -19.32 30.30 29.52
N ILE A 6 -20.49 30.93 29.33
CA ILE A 6 -21.11 31.08 28.00
C ILE A 6 -20.28 31.98 27.10
N LEU A 7 -19.69 33.05 27.65
CA LEU A 7 -18.83 33.95 26.88
C LEU A 7 -17.52 33.28 26.47
N ALA A 8 -16.89 32.49 27.35
CA ALA A 8 -15.70 31.72 27.03
C ALA A 8 -15.97 30.64 25.96
N ALA A 9 -17.11 29.96 26.02
CA ALA A 9 -17.51 28.99 25.00
C ALA A 9 -17.78 29.65 23.64
N LEU A 10 -18.41 30.82 23.62
CA LEU A 10 -18.65 31.58 22.38
C LEU A 10 -17.35 32.13 21.78
N ILE A 11 -16.37 32.53 22.59
CA ILE A 11 -15.04 32.95 22.13
C ILE A 11 -14.28 31.75 21.56
N ALA A 12 -14.31 30.59 22.22
CA ALA A 12 -13.67 29.37 21.72
C ALA A 12 -14.28 28.88 20.40
N VAL A 13 -15.60 28.99 20.23
CA VAL A 13 -16.29 28.68 18.97
C VAL A 13 -15.98 29.73 17.90
N ALA A 14 -15.91 31.02 18.26
CA ALA A 14 -15.52 32.07 17.32
C ALA A 14 -14.06 31.93 16.86
N GLU A 15 -13.15 31.53 17.75
CA GLU A 15 -11.75 31.25 17.43
C GLU A 15 -11.60 29.99 16.59
N SER A 16 -12.34 28.90 16.87
CA SER A 16 -12.30 27.70 16.02
C SER A 16 -12.85 27.95 14.61
N VAL A 17 -13.93 28.74 14.49
CA VAL A 17 -14.47 29.17 13.19
C VAL A 17 -13.50 30.12 12.48
N ARG A 18 -12.78 30.97 13.21
CA ARG A 18 -11.76 31.87 12.65
C ARG A 18 -10.52 31.10 12.20
N VAL A 19 -10.06 30.10 12.94
CA VAL A 19 -8.96 29.20 12.54
C VAL A 19 -9.36 28.38 11.32
N ALA A 20 -10.58 27.85 11.26
CA ALA A 20 -11.08 27.15 10.07
C ALA A 20 -11.21 28.08 8.84
N LYS A 21 -11.64 29.33 9.04
CA LYS A 21 -11.67 30.35 7.97
C LYS A 21 -10.29 30.81 7.54
N VAL A 22 -9.33 30.89 8.47
CA VAL A 22 -7.94 31.28 8.19
C VAL A 22 -7.18 30.12 7.54
N GLN A 23 -7.42 28.86 7.89
CA GLN A 23 -6.92 27.71 7.13
C GLN A 23 -7.52 27.66 5.71
N LYS A 24 -8.81 27.98 5.53
CA LYS A 24 -9.41 28.15 4.19
C LYS A 24 -8.93 29.39 3.43
N GLY A 25 -8.51 30.45 4.13
CA GLY A 25 -7.98 31.69 3.54
C GLY A 25 -6.47 31.65 3.26
N LEU A 26 -5.73 30.78 3.96
CA LEU A 26 -4.30 30.49 3.74
C LEU A 26 -4.07 29.39 2.70
N LEU A 27 -5.12 28.68 2.26
CA LEU A 27 -5.17 28.04 0.95
C LEU A 27 -5.26 29.14 -0.14
N GLY A 28 -4.20 29.93 -0.23
CA GLY A 28 -4.04 30.99 -1.20
C GLY A 28 -4.12 30.45 -2.63
N LYS A 29 -4.88 31.17 -3.48
CA LYS A 29 -4.76 31.20 -4.94
C LYS A 29 -4.44 29.85 -5.62
N GLY A 30 -5.48 29.10 -5.97
CA GLY A 30 -5.43 28.17 -7.10
C GLY A 30 -4.92 26.75 -6.82
N GLN A 31 -4.94 26.28 -5.57
CA GLN A 31 -4.77 24.85 -5.31
C GLN A 31 -6.04 24.12 -5.76
N GLU A 32 -5.98 23.53 -6.96
CA GLU A 32 -7.04 22.70 -7.52
C GLU A 32 -7.32 21.55 -6.54
N ILE A 33 -8.53 21.50 -6.00
CA ILE A 33 -8.94 20.45 -5.06
C ILE A 33 -8.98 19.14 -5.84
N ASP A 34 -8.12 18.18 -5.47
CA ASP A 34 -8.14 16.84 -6.04
C ASP A 34 -9.14 15.98 -5.26
N VAL A 35 -10.42 16.03 -5.66
CA VAL A 35 -11.52 15.33 -4.98
C VAL A 35 -11.24 13.83 -4.78
N CYS A 36 -10.60 13.16 -5.74
CA CYS A 36 -10.27 11.74 -5.60
C CYS A 36 -9.24 11.50 -4.51
N PHE A 37 -8.23 12.37 -4.40
CA PHE A 37 -7.26 12.28 -3.33
C PHE A 37 -7.93 12.48 -1.96
N ASP A 38 -8.81 13.48 -1.85
CA ASP A 38 -9.54 13.73 -0.61
C ASP A 38 -10.42 12.54 -0.19
N VAL A 39 -11.12 11.92 -1.16
CA VAL A 39 -11.89 10.68 -0.95
C VAL A 39 -11.00 9.55 -0.45
N ILE A 40 -9.84 9.32 -1.10
CA ILE A 40 -8.90 8.27 -0.70
C ILE A 40 -8.34 8.54 0.70
N ASN A 41 -8.00 9.80 0.99
CA ASN A 41 -7.45 10.20 2.28
C ASN A 41 -8.48 10.04 3.41
N GLU A 42 -9.76 10.39 3.15
CA GLU A 42 -10.87 10.17 4.09
C GLU A 42 -11.11 8.67 4.34
N LEU A 43 -11.08 7.84 3.29
CA LEU A 43 -11.22 6.39 3.41
C LEU A 43 -9.99 5.70 4.03
N ALA A 44 -8.79 6.30 3.95
CA ALA A 44 -7.60 5.76 4.58
C ALA A 44 -7.72 5.70 6.11
N GLU A 45 -8.51 6.58 6.74
CA GLU A 45 -8.89 6.48 8.16
C GLU A 45 -9.66 5.18 8.49
N LYS A 46 -10.20 4.53 7.47
CA LYS A 46 -10.94 3.27 7.53
C LYS A 46 -10.21 2.12 6.83
N ASP A 47 -8.93 2.27 6.51
CA ASP A 47 -8.15 1.28 5.74
C ASP A 47 -8.22 -0.12 6.36
N ARG A 48 -8.23 -0.22 7.70
CA ARG A 48 -8.42 -1.50 8.41
C ARG A 48 -9.77 -2.14 8.11
N GLN A 49 -10.85 -1.38 8.25
CA GLN A 49 -12.22 -1.85 8.00
C GLN A 49 -12.45 -2.23 6.54
N LEU A 50 -11.72 -1.60 5.62
CA LEU A 50 -11.74 -1.93 4.19
C LEU A 50 -10.88 -3.15 3.84
N SER A 51 -9.97 -3.57 4.73
CA SER A 51 -8.95 -4.58 4.46
C SER A 51 -9.38 -6.02 4.77
N GLN A 52 -9.92 -6.33 5.96
CA GLN A 52 -10.16 -7.73 6.37
C GLN A 52 -11.36 -7.91 7.31
N ASN A 53 -11.96 -9.10 7.25
CA ASN A 53 -12.88 -9.64 8.26
C ASN A 53 -12.09 -10.49 9.27
N PHE A 54 -12.24 -10.23 10.57
CA PHE A 54 -11.50 -10.95 11.62
C PHE A 54 -12.33 -11.99 12.36
N GLN A 55 -13.59 -12.16 11.97
CA GLN A 55 -14.44 -13.23 12.49
C GLN A 55 -14.31 -14.52 11.66
N ASP A 56 -13.86 -14.40 10.41
CA ASP A 56 -13.58 -15.49 9.49
C ASP A 56 -12.39 -15.11 8.60
N ASP A 57 -11.22 -15.72 8.83
CA ASP A 57 -10.01 -15.51 8.03
C ASP A 57 -10.22 -15.86 6.54
N GLY A 58 -11.31 -16.55 6.19
CA GLY A 58 -11.72 -16.88 4.82
C GLY A 58 -12.58 -15.82 4.12
N ASP A 59 -13.03 -14.76 4.80
CA ASP A 59 -13.98 -13.77 4.27
C ASP A 59 -13.37 -12.36 4.15
N ASP A 60 -12.29 -12.21 3.39
CA ASP A 60 -11.74 -10.89 3.05
C ASP A 60 -12.32 -10.35 1.72
N ARG A 61 -12.37 -9.02 1.56
CA ARG A 61 -13.00 -8.38 0.38
C ARG A 61 -12.34 -8.79 -0.94
N VAL A 62 -11.02 -8.97 -0.96
CA VAL A 62 -10.28 -9.31 -2.19
C VAL A 62 -10.42 -10.80 -2.50
N GLY A 63 -10.31 -11.69 -1.52
CA GLY A 63 -10.64 -13.10 -1.60
C GLY A 63 -12.08 -13.32 -2.05
N SER A 64 -13.02 -12.50 -1.57
CA SER A 64 -14.40 -12.51 -2.06
C SER A 64 -14.52 -12.01 -3.51
N LYS A 65 -13.86 -10.91 -3.89
CA LYS A 65 -13.80 -10.44 -5.28
C LYS A 65 -13.28 -11.55 -6.21
N MET A 66 -12.21 -12.23 -5.80
CA MET A 66 -11.63 -13.39 -6.51
C MET A 66 -12.61 -14.57 -6.58
N SER A 67 -13.15 -15.00 -5.44
CA SER A 67 -14.08 -16.14 -5.34
C SER A 67 -15.35 -15.92 -6.16
N ASN A 68 -15.96 -14.74 -6.06
CA ASN A 68 -17.13 -14.39 -6.87
C ASN A 68 -16.77 -14.20 -8.35
N GLY A 69 -15.57 -13.71 -8.66
CA GLY A 69 -15.08 -13.59 -10.04
C GLY A 69 -14.95 -14.96 -10.71
N ALA A 70 -14.44 -15.95 -9.97
CA ALA A 70 -14.27 -17.33 -10.42
C ALA A 70 -15.59 -18.08 -10.67
N LYS A 71 -16.71 -17.65 -10.07
CA LYS A 71 -18.05 -18.24 -10.27
C LYS A 71 -18.65 -17.97 -11.66
N GLY A 72 -17.99 -17.18 -12.51
CA GLY A 72 -18.50 -16.85 -13.85
C GLY A 72 -19.76 -15.98 -13.83
N LEU A 73 -20.04 -15.30 -12.72
CA LEU A 73 -21.13 -14.33 -12.59
C LEU A 73 -20.94 -13.22 -13.61
N ASN A 74 -22.02 -12.68 -14.18
CA ASN A 74 -21.92 -11.44 -14.94
C ASN A 74 -21.57 -10.27 -14.01
N TYR A 75 -21.12 -9.14 -14.58
CA TYR A 75 -20.71 -7.96 -13.82
C TYR A 75 -21.76 -7.49 -12.79
N LYS A 76 -23.05 -7.47 -13.14
CA LYS A 76 -24.09 -6.94 -12.24
C LYS A 76 -24.24 -7.81 -11.00
N ASP A 77 -24.27 -9.12 -11.20
CA ASP A 77 -24.41 -10.09 -10.11
C ASP A 77 -23.14 -10.13 -9.24
N TRP A 78 -21.97 -10.06 -9.87
CA TRP A 78 -20.69 -9.94 -9.17
C TRP A 78 -20.61 -8.66 -8.32
N ALA A 79 -20.94 -7.52 -8.91
CA ALA A 79 -20.92 -6.23 -8.20
C ALA A 79 -21.94 -6.20 -7.06
N HIS A 80 -23.12 -6.80 -7.24
CA HIS A 80 -24.10 -6.92 -6.17
C HIS A 80 -23.57 -7.78 -5.01
N ALA A 81 -22.95 -8.93 -5.31
CA ALA A 81 -22.37 -9.80 -4.30
C ALA A 81 -21.23 -9.13 -3.50
N VAL A 82 -20.33 -8.42 -4.19
CA VAL A 82 -19.21 -7.70 -3.54
C VAL A 82 -19.71 -6.51 -2.69
N LYS A 83 -20.80 -5.85 -3.09
CA LYS A 83 -21.38 -4.73 -2.34
C LYS A 83 -22.26 -5.15 -1.16
N SER A 84 -22.89 -6.32 -1.23
CA SER A 84 -23.79 -6.80 -0.16
C SER A 84 -23.03 -7.33 1.05
N GLN A 85 -21.77 -7.70 0.88
CA GLN A 85 -20.88 -8.08 1.95
C GLN A 85 -20.40 -6.83 2.70
N LYS A 86 -20.97 -6.63 3.89
CA LYS A 86 -20.49 -5.62 4.83
C LYS A 86 -19.32 -6.21 5.61
N ASN A 87 -18.14 -5.62 5.46
CA ASN A 87 -16.90 -6.15 6.05
C ASN A 87 -16.81 -5.83 7.54
N ASN A 88 -16.64 -6.83 8.41
CA ASN A 88 -16.59 -6.62 9.86
C ASN A 88 -15.16 -6.51 10.41
N ARG A 89 -14.89 -5.39 11.11
CA ARG A 89 -13.77 -5.14 12.05
C ARG A 89 -12.38 -5.51 11.55
N GLY A 90 -11.63 -4.52 11.05
CA GLY A 90 -10.23 -4.69 10.69
C GLY A 90 -9.24 -4.71 11.87
N THR A 91 -8.17 -5.46 11.72
CA THR A 91 -7.14 -5.70 12.74
C THR A 91 -5.73 -5.64 12.14
N ILE A 92 -5.56 -5.68 10.81
CA ILE A 92 -4.25 -5.64 10.11
C ILE A 92 -4.40 -4.97 8.72
N PHE A 93 -3.38 -4.23 8.28
CA PHE A 93 -3.28 -3.69 6.92
C PHE A 93 -2.73 -4.74 5.96
N SER A 94 -3.32 -4.87 4.78
CA SER A 94 -2.69 -5.59 3.68
C SER A 94 -2.57 -4.73 2.43
N CYS A 95 -1.35 -4.71 1.89
CA CYS A 95 -0.99 -3.92 0.72
C CYS A 95 -1.83 -4.30 -0.51
N GLY A 96 -2.19 -5.58 -0.63
CA GLY A 96 -3.11 -6.08 -1.65
C GLY A 96 -4.51 -5.49 -1.51
N TYR A 97 -5.01 -5.32 -0.28
CA TYR A 97 -6.32 -4.74 -0.04
C TYR A 97 -6.33 -3.23 -0.23
N SER A 98 -5.32 -2.53 0.28
CA SER A 98 -5.20 -1.08 0.08
C SER A 98 -5.11 -0.73 -1.40
N SER A 99 -4.28 -1.45 -2.17
CA SER A 99 -4.22 -1.30 -3.63
C SER A 99 -5.57 -1.65 -4.30
N SER A 100 -6.31 -2.65 -3.80
CA SER A 100 -7.63 -3.01 -4.32
C SER A 100 -8.66 -1.90 -4.09
N TRP A 101 -8.85 -1.39 -2.87
CA TRP A 101 -9.90 -0.40 -2.64
C TRP A 101 -9.54 0.97 -3.21
N VAL A 102 -8.26 1.36 -3.23
CA VAL A 102 -7.81 2.57 -3.96
C VAL A 102 -8.12 2.42 -5.45
N GLY A 103 -7.88 1.25 -6.02
CA GLY A 103 -8.27 0.97 -7.40
C GLY A 103 -9.77 1.02 -7.65
N GLU A 104 -10.58 0.61 -6.67
CA GLU A 104 -12.04 0.70 -6.73
C GLU A 104 -12.50 2.16 -6.73
N VAL A 105 -11.93 3.04 -5.88
CA VAL A 105 -12.22 4.48 -5.91
C VAL A 105 -11.91 5.08 -7.30
N LEU A 106 -10.72 4.83 -7.83
CA LEU A 106 -10.24 5.48 -9.05
C LEU A 106 -10.88 4.94 -10.33
N THR A 107 -11.22 3.64 -10.38
CA THR A 107 -11.61 2.97 -11.63
C THR A 107 -12.95 2.24 -11.56
N GLY A 108 -13.48 2.03 -10.36
CA GLY A 108 -14.75 1.36 -10.11
C GLY A 108 -14.68 -0.16 -10.22
N LEU A 109 -15.72 -0.81 -9.67
CA LEU A 109 -15.89 -2.26 -9.67
C LEU A 109 -15.94 -2.87 -11.08
N LYS A 110 -16.45 -2.15 -12.08
CA LYS A 110 -16.54 -2.66 -13.45
C LYS A 110 -15.16 -2.96 -14.06
N THR A 111 -14.20 -2.10 -13.78
CA THR A 111 -12.81 -2.26 -14.24
C THR A 111 -12.15 -3.43 -13.51
N GLN A 112 -12.34 -3.51 -12.19
CA GLN A 112 -11.81 -4.60 -11.36
C GLN A 112 -12.45 -5.96 -11.64
N TYR A 113 -13.70 -6.01 -12.06
CA TYR A 113 -14.36 -7.27 -12.42
C TYR A 113 -13.57 -8.04 -13.49
N VAL A 114 -13.08 -7.34 -14.52
CA VAL A 114 -12.26 -7.98 -15.57
C VAL A 114 -11.00 -8.61 -14.99
N GLU A 115 -10.38 -7.94 -14.02
CA GLU A 115 -9.20 -8.45 -13.35
C GLU A 115 -9.52 -9.69 -12.50
N TYR A 116 -10.50 -9.59 -11.60
CA TYR A 116 -10.81 -10.66 -10.64
C TYR A 116 -11.50 -11.87 -11.27
N SER A 117 -12.23 -11.70 -12.38
CA SER A 117 -12.78 -12.83 -13.15
C SER A 117 -11.72 -13.64 -13.90
N ASN A 118 -10.52 -13.10 -14.08
CA ASN A 118 -9.42 -13.78 -14.78
C ASN A 118 -8.16 -13.86 -13.89
N TYR A 119 -8.37 -13.90 -12.56
CA TYR A 119 -7.29 -13.87 -11.60
C TYR A 119 -6.45 -15.15 -11.59
N ALA A 120 -5.14 -14.98 -11.43
CA ALA A 120 -4.19 -16.00 -11.04
C ALA A 120 -3.22 -15.38 -10.01
N PRO A 121 -2.63 -16.18 -9.11
CA PRO A 121 -1.65 -15.70 -8.13
C PRO A 121 -0.50 -14.90 -8.77
N ASP A 122 0.02 -15.41 -9.89
CA ASP A 122 1.11 -14.82 -10.64
C ASP A 122 1.01 -15.22 -12.12
N LEU A 123 1.91 -14.64 -12.93
CA LEU A 123 2.01 -14.90 -14.36
C LEU A 123 2.39 -16.36 -14.68
N VAL A 124 3.17 -17.02 -13.84
CA VAL A 124 3.60 -18.42 -14.05
C VAL A 124 2.39 -19.33 -13.97
N VAL A 125 1.62 -19.22 -12.88
CA VAL A 125 0.38 -19.96 -12.66
C VAL A 125 -0.65 -19.64 -13.74
N ALA A 126 -0.75 -18.38 -14.18
CA ALA A 126 -1.65 -18.00 -15.27
C ALA A 126 -1.31 -18.75 -16.57
N LYS A 127 -0.01 -18.85 -16.92
CA LYS A 127 0.47 -19.58 -18.10
C LYS A 127 0.22 -21.08 -17.98
N GLU A 128 0.56 -21.68 -16.84
CA GLU A 128 0.34 -23.11 -16.58
C GLU A 128 -1.14 -23.51 -16.68
N LYS A 129 -2.04 -22.63 -16.21
CA LYS A 129 -3.50 -22.82 -16.29
C LYS A 129 -4.11 -22.36 -17.62
N ASN A 130 -3.30 -21.90 -18.57
CA ASN A 130 -3.73 -21.36 -19.86
C ASN A 130 -4.81 -20.25 -19.75
N ILE A 131 -4.68 -19.37 -18.77
CA ILE A 131 -5.59 -18.24 -18.55
C ILE A 131 -5.24 -17.13 -19.55
N THR A 132 -5.93 -17.13 -20.69
CA THR A 132 -5.66 -16.21 -21.83
C THR A 132 -6.02 -14.75 -21.57
N LYS A 133 -6.84 -14.48 -20.55
CA LYS A 133 -7.32 -13.13 -20.19
C LYS A 133 -6.71 -12.61 -18.90
N TYR A 134 -5.57 -13.16 -18.49
CA TYR A 134 -4.86 -12.69 -17.31
C TYR A 134 -4.52 -11.19 -17.45
N PRO A 135 -4.95 -10.34 -16.50
CA PRO A 135 -4.95 -8.88 -16.70
C PRO A 135 -3.58 -8.24 -16.44
N TYR A 136 -2.64 -8.95 -15.82
CA TYR A 136 -1.33 -8.41 -15.45
C TYR A 136 -0.30 -8.66 -16.55
N SER A 137 0.57 -7.68 -16.75
CA SER A 137 1.73 -7.74 -17.63
C SER A 137 3.03 -7.75 -16.81
N ASP A 138 4.04 -8.46 -17.29
CA ASP A 138 5.38 -8.45 -16.68
C ASP A 138 6.15 -7.18 -17.11
N VAL A 139 6.53 -6.37 -16.12
CA VAL A 139 7.30 -5.13 -16.28
C VAL A 139 8.60 -5.16 -15.48
N THR A 140 9.13 -6.35 -15.22
CA THR A 140 10.41 -6.56 -14.50
C THR A 140 11.59 -5.82 -15.13
N GLY A 141 12.44 -5.24 -14.28
CA GLY A 141 13.70 -4.59 -14.66
C GLY A 141 13.49 -3.33 -15.50
N GLY A 142 14.31 -3.12 -16.53
CA GLY A 142 14.22 -1.94 -17.42
C GLY A 142 12.90 -1.78 -18.22
N ARG A 143 11.90 -2.65 -18.01
CA ARG A 143 10.55 -2.51 -18.60
C ARG A 143 9.67 -1.51 -17.84
N VAL A 144 10.00 -1.13 -16.61
CA VAL A 144 9.22 -0.16 -15.83
C VAL A 144 9.26 1.23 -16.48
N THR A 145 10.42 1.72 -16.89
CA THR A 145 10.54 3.01 -17.60
C THR A 145 9.75 2.99 -18.89
N LYS A 146 9.79 1.87 -19.64
CA LYS A 146 9.01 1.72 -20.87
C LYS A 146 7.51 1.85 -20.61
N LEU A 147 6.99 1.18 -19.58
CA LEU A 147 5.58 1.26 -19.17
C LEU A 147 5.11 2.70 -18.94
N PHE A 148 5.88 3.50 -18.21
CA PHE A 148 5.51 4.89 -17.93
C PHE A 148 5.72 5.82 -19.13
N ASN A 149 6.68 5.54 -20.00
CA ASN A 149 6.86 6.29 -21.24
C ASN A 149 5.71 6.09 -22.23
N GLU A 150 5.13 4.88 -22.32
CA GLU A 150 3.99 4.58 -23.20
C GLU A 150 2.72 5.35 -22.83
N SER A 151 2.62 5.79 -21.59
CA SER A 151 1.48 6.52 -21.05
C SER A 151 1.73 8.02 -20.85
N LYS A 152 2.97 8.46 -21.08
CA LYS A 152 3.41 9.84 -20.87
C LYS A 152 2.59 10.82 -21.71
N GLY A 153 2.17 11.93 -21.08
CA GLY A 153 1.37 12.97 -21.73
C GLY A 153 -0.07 12.57 -22.05
N SER A 154 -0.56 11.44 -21.54
CA SER A 154 -1.96 11.04 -21.69
C SER A 154 -2.92 12.13 -21.19
N LYS A 155 -3.98 12.39 -21.98
CA LYS A 155 -5.04 13.33 -21.60
C LYS A 155 -5.86 12.80 -20.43
N ASP A 156 -6.12 11.50 -20.42
CA ASP A 156 -6.74 10.77 -19.33
C ASP A 156 -5.69 10.36 -18.30
N GLY A 157 -6.13 10.14 -17.05
CA GLY A 157 -5.27 9.58 -16.02
C GLY A 157 -5.12 8.08 -16.21
N LYS A 158 -4.17 7.48 -15.49
CA LYS A 158 -4.00 6.03 -15.45
C LYS A 158 -3.74 5.56 -14.03
N LEU A 159 -4.23 4.37 -13.72
CA LEU A 159 -3.90 3.64 -12.52
C LEU A 159 -3.01 2.46 -12.90
N PHE A 160 -1.84 2.38 -12.28
CA PHE A 160 -0.93 1.24 -12.35
C PHE A 160 -0.98 0.55 -10.99
N ARG A 161 -1.50 -0.68 -10.94
CA ARG A 161 -1.43 -1.49 -9.72
C ARG A 161 -0.36 -2.55 -9.90
N PHE A 162 0.71 -2.39 -9.14
CA PHE A 162 1.88 -3.25 -9.17
C PHE A 162 1.73 -4.36 -8.13
N LYS A 163 2.32 -5.51 -8.45
CA LYS A 163 2.61 -6.56 -7.48
C LYS A 163 3.98 -7.15 -7.75
N HIS A 164 4.76 -7.35 -6.70
CA HIS A 164 5.88 -8.27 -6.71
C HIS A 164 5.36 -9.70 -6.49
N THR A 165 5.87 -10.66 -7.26
CA THR A 165 5.55 -12.09 -7.13
C THR A 165 6.82 -12.93 -7.11
N GLY A 166 6.73 -14.16 -6.57
CA GLY A 166 7.85 -15.08 -6.41
C GLY A 166 8.51 -14.95 -5.04
N ILE A 167 9.75 -14.45 -5.00
CA ILE A 167 10.59 -14.38 -3.78
C ILE A 167 10.29 -13.20 -2.84
N ILE A 168 9.37 -12.33 -3.23
CA ILE A 168 8.89 -11.21 -2.41
C ILE A 168 7.44 -10.90 -2.77
N ASP A 169 6.66 -10.50 -1.76
CA ASP A 169 5.25 -10.16 -1.91
C ASP A 169 5.01 -8.75 -1.40
N HIS A 170 4.65 -7.86 -2.32
CA HIS A 170 4.17 -6.52 -2.02
C HIS A 170 3.36 -5.97 -3.20
N VAL A 171 2.29 -5.24 -2.89
CA VAL A 171 1.31 -4.73 -3.86
C VAL A 171 1.05 -3.25 -3.56
N TRP A 172 1.03 -2.40 -4.57
CA TRP A 172 0.76 -0.98 -4.41
C TRP A 172 0.14 -0.39 -5.65
N ALA A 173 -0.20 0.90 -5.60
CA ALA A 173 -0.79 1.62 -6.71
C ALA A 173 -0.03 2.92 -7.00
N VAL A 174 0.11 3.23 -8.29
CA VAL A 174 0.58 4.53 -8.77
C VAL A 174 -0.50 5.12 -9.67
N GLU A 175 -0.93 6.33 -9.35
CA GLU A 175 -1.83 7.11 -10.21
C GLU A 175 -1.01 8.09 -11.03
N GLN A 176 -1.16 8.04 -12.35
CA GLN A 176 -0.80 9.13 -13.24
C GLN A 176 -1.99 10.08 -13.36
N LEU A 177 -1.78 11.34 -12.99
CA LEU A 177 -2.79 12.37 -13.06
C LEU A 177 -3.02 12.84 -14.51
N PRO A 178 -4.27 13.17 -14.88
CA PRO A 178 -4.63 13.54 -16.25
C PRO A 178 -3.91 14.80 -16.72
N GLY A 179 -3.55 14.84 -18.01
CA GLY A 179 -2.93 16.00 -18.63
C GLY A 179 -1.48 16.24 -18.19
N GLY A 180 -0.78 15.18 -17.75
CA GLY A 180 0.64 15.26 -17.38
C GLY A 180 0.90 16.02 -16.07
N LYS A 181 -0.09 16.10 -15.17
CA LYS A 181 0.06 16.81 -13.89
C LYS A 181 1.02 16.14 -12.91
N GLY A 182 1.48 14.92 -13.19
CA GLY A 182 2.42 14.17 -12.37
C GLY A 182 1.86 12.83 -11.92
N TYR A 183 2.46 12.27 -10.87
CA TYR A 183 2.17 10.94 -10.36
C TYR A 183 1.95 10.98 -8.85
N ARG A 184 1.12 10.08 -8.32
CA ARG A 184 0.93 9.87 -6.88
C ARG A 184 1.03 8.40 -6.54
N VAL A 185 1.73 8.08 -5.45
CA VAL A 185 1.93 6.70 -4.99
C VAL A 185 1.03 6.43 -3.79
N TYR A 186 0.27 5.35 -3.84
CA TYR A 186 -0.56 4.86 -2.76
C TYR A 186 -0.07 3.48 -2.34
N GLN A 187 0.38 3.35 -1.10
CA GLN A 187 0.82 2.08 -0.56
C GLN A 187 0.56 1.95 0.93
N SER A 188 0.39 0.71 1.34
CA SER A 188 0.51 0.23 2.71
C SER A 188 1.44 -0.97 2.65
N TYR A 189 1.96 -1.44 3.78
CA TYR A 189 2.87 -2.58 3.79
C TYR A 189 2.44 -3.61 4.83
N ASN A 190 2.35 -4.87 4.40
CA ASN A 190 1.88 -5.99 5.20
C ASN A 190 2.64 -6.05 6.53
N GLY A 191 1.93 -5.84 7.64
CA GLY A 191 2.54 -5.91 8.97
C GLY A 191 3.60 -4.85 9.24
N ALA A 192 3.55 -3.69 8.56
CA ALA A 192 4.43 -2.55 8.86
C ALA A 192 3.68 -1.22 8.99
N TYR A 193 2.89 -0.79 7.99
CA TYR A 193 2.14 0.48 8.07
C TYR A 193 0.93 0.53 7.14
N SER A 194 0.00 1.43 7.44
CA SER A 194 -1.25 1.66 6.72
C SER A 194 -1.17 2.68 5.61
N LEU A 195 -2.19 2.75 4.74
CA LEU A 195 -2.27 3.85 3.79
C LEU A 195 -2.45 5.20 4.52
N LYS A 196 -3.16 5.23 5.65
CA LYS A 196 -3.26 6.44 6.47
C LYS A 196 -1.88 6.92 6.94
N ALA A 197 -1.05 6.01 7.42
CA ALA A 197 0.31 6.29 7.82
C ALA A 197 1.09 6.86 6.64
N TRP A 198 0.98 6.24 5.46
CA TRP A 198 1.60 6.70 4.22
C TRP A 198 1.17 8.12 3.81
N LEU A 199 -0.11 8.44 3.94
CA LEU A 199 -0.71 9.70 3.50
C LEU A 199 -0.70 10.84 4.54
N ALA A 200 -0.41 10.56 5.81
CA ALA A 200 -0.49 11.59 6.85
C ALA A 200 0.40 12.82 6.56
N GLY A 201 0.05 13.98 7.10
CA GLY A 201 0.85 15.19 6.90
C GLY A 201 2.17 15.16 7.69
N ASN A 202 2.10 14.69 8.94
CA ASN A 202 3.24 14.66 9.86
C ASN A 202 3.45 13.27 10.43
N ILE A 203 4.71 12.93 10.77
CA ILE A 203 5.04 11.67 11.43
C ILE A 203 4.45 11.61 12.85
N SER A 204 4.27 12.75 13.52
CA SER A 204 3.68 12.85 14.86
C SER A 204 2.22 12.42 14.94
N ASP A 205 1.51 12.39 13.81
CA ASP A 205 0.10 12.03 13.74
C ASP A 205 -0.09 10.50 13.64
N ILE A 206 1.00 9.75 13.44
CA ILE A 206 1.00 8.31 13.24
C ILE A 206 1.04 7.63 14.60
N LYS A 207 0.06 6.76 14.85
CA LYS A 207 0.06 5.92 16.05
C LYS A 207 0.92 4.68 15.79
N TYR A 208 1.94 4.45 16.62
CA TYR A 208 2.74 3.23 16.63
C TYR A 208 2.30 2.24 17.73
N GLY A 209 2.21 0.95 17.41
CA GLY A 209 1.94 -0.07 18.42
C GLY A 209 1.66 -1.47 17.88
N PRO A 210 1.05 -2.36 18.68
CA PRO A 210 0.75 -3.73 18.26
C PRO A 210 -0.35 -3.77 17.19
N ASP A 211 -0.29 -4.72 16.25
CA ASP A 211 -1.28 -4.80 15.16
C ASP A 211 -2.73 -4.83 15.66
N LYS A 212 -2.99 -5.59 16.73
CA LYS A 212 -4.31 -5.91 17.28
C LYS A 212 -5.12 -4.72 17.80
N PHE A 213 -4.52 -3.53 17.88
CA PHE A 213 -5.10 -2.37 18.54
C PHE A 213 -5.38 -1.16 17.64
N GLY A 214 -5.33 -1.29 16.32
CA GLY A 214 -5.74 -0.18 15.45
C GLY A 214 -4.63 0.79 15.03
N TYR A 215 -3.38 0.54 15.41
CA TYR A 215 -2.24 1.43 15.13
C TYR A 215 -1.94 1.59 13.63
N ASP A 216 -1.39 2.74 13.24
CA ASP A 216 -1.12 3.14 11.86
C ASP A 216 0.21 2.59 11.35
N ALA A 217 1.20 2.50 12.24
CA ALA A 217 2.45 1.78 12.07
C ALA A 217 2.51 0.68 13.14
N VAL A 218 3.04 -0.48 12.76
CA VAL A 218 3.03 -1.66 13.64
C VAL A 218 4.41 -2.13 14.01
N ALA A 219 4.52 -2.64 15.24
CA ALA A 219 5.70 -3.36 15.69
C ALA A 219 5.92 -4.60 14.79
N TRP A 220 7.18 -4.92 14.52
CA TRP A 220 7.62 -6.08 13.72
C TRP A 220 7.32 -7.45 14.37
N SER A 221 6.34 -7.53 15.27
CA SER A 221 5.98 -8.73 16.02
C SER A 221 5.62 -9.92 15.12
N ARG A 222 5.09 -9.69 13.92
CA ARG A 222 4.81 -10.76 12.93
C ARG A 222 6.10 -11.31 12.31
N VAL A 223 7.06 -10.44 11.97
CA VAL A 223 8.38 -10.85 11.49
C VAL A 223 9.10 -11.65 12.59
N VAL A 224 9.04 -11.16 13.83
CA VAL A 224 9.57 -11.85 15.02
C VAL A 224 8.90 -13.22 15.23
N ALA A 225 7.58 -13.30 15.09
CA ALA A 225 6.84 -14.55 15.25
C ALA A 225 7.20 -15.56 14.14
N GLN A 226 7.25 -15.11 12.88
CA GLN A 226 7.68 -15.94 11.74
C GLN A 226 9.12 -16.42 11.93
N PHE A 227 10.03 -15.54 12.37
CA PHE A 227 11.38 -15.93 12.74
C PHE A 227 11.40 -17.06 13.75
N ASN A 228 10.73 -16.87 14.89
CA ASN A 228 10.73 -17.86 15.96
C ASN A 228 10.16 -19.20 15.47
N GLN A 229 9.11 -19.19 14.64
CA GLN A 229 8.55 -20.42 14.07
C GLN A 229 9.54 -21.15 13.16
N THR A 230 10.24 -20.43 12.28
CA THR A 230 11.19 -21.03 11.33
C THR A 230 12.48 -21.50 12.02
N ILE A 231 12.92 -20.82 13.08
CA ILE A 231 14.28 -20.94 13.63
C ILE A 231 14.37 -21.79 14.88
N VAL A 232 13.32 -21.84 15.71
CA VAL A 232 13.30 -22.69 16.91
C VAL A 232 13.55 -24.16 16.55
N SER A 233 12.98 -24.63 15.45
CA SER A 233 13.20 -26.00 14.97
C SER A 233 14.57 -26.19 14.32
N ALA A 234 15.05 -25.19 13.57
CA ALA A 234 16.26 -25.30 12.75
C ALA A 234 17.58 -25.00 13.50
N CYS A 235 17.52 -24.27 14.62
CA CYS A 235 18.68 -23.81 15.38
C CYS A 235 18.65 -24.26 16.85
N HIS A 236 18.28 -25.51 17.12
CA HIS A 236 18.31 -26.12 18.46
C HIS A 236 17.56 -25.33 19.55
N GLY A 237 16.38 -24.79 19.24
CA GLY A 237 15.57 -24.06 20.21
C GLY A 237 15.97 -22.61 20.44
N LEU A 238 16.89 -22.06 19.64
CA LEU A 238 17.17 -20.62 19.64
C LEU A 238 15.94 -19.82 19.14
N THR A 239 15.81 -18.60 19.65
CA THR A 239 14.75 -17.64 19.35
C THR A 239 15.38 -16.30 18.99
N ILE A 240 14.56 -15.33 18.59
CA ILE A 240 15.06 -13.98 18.30
C ILE A 240 15.69 -13.32 19.53
N HIS A 241 15.29 -13.71 20.75
CA HIS A 241 15.76 -13.10 21.99
C HIS A 241 17.18 -13.50 22.38
N ASN A 242 17.70 -14.59 21.81
CA ASN A 242 19.09 -15.04 21.98
C ASN A 242 19.79 -15.16 20.62
N ALA A 243 19.45 -14.26 19.69
CA ALA A 243 19.97 -14.18 18.34
C ALA A 243 21.51 -14.16 18.27
N GLU A 244 22.18 -13.60 19.27
CA GLU A 244 23.65 -13.56 19.36
C GLU A 244 24.29 -14.95 19.47
N ASN A 245 23.54 -15.96 19.92
CA ASN A 245 24.02 -17.34 20.06
C ASN A 245 23.90 -18.14 18.75
N ILE A 246 23.40 -17.53 17.67
CA ILE A 246 23.32 -18.17 16.36
C ILE A 246 24.71 -18.22 15.74
N THR A 247 25.23 -19.43 15.57
CA THR A 247 26.54 -19.73 15.00
C THR A 247 26.40 -20.89 14.04
N ALA A 248 27.45 -21.19 13.26
CA ALA A 248 27.44 -22.37 12.39
C ALA A 248 27.25 -23.69 13.18
N GLY A 249 27.66 -23.73 14.46
CA GLY A 249 27.50 -24.91 15.32
C GLY A 249 26.11 -25.04 15.95
N THR A 250 25.49 -23.92 16.30
CA THR A 250 24.14 -23.88 16.90
C THR A 250 23.02 -23.82 15.87
N CYS A 251 23.33 -23.36 14.65
CA CYS A 251 22.43 -23.39 13.52
C CYS A 251 23.13 -23.87 12.23
N PRO A 252 23.36 -25.20 12.10
CA PRO A 252 24.09 -25.77 10.97
C PRO A 252 23.46 -25.51 9.60
N ILE A 253 22.14 -25.31 9.53
CA ILE A 253 21.42 -25.06 8.26
C ILE A 253 21.91 -23.78 7.55
N PHE A 254 22.38 -22.78 8.30
CA PHE A 254 22.92 -21.55 7.72
C PHE A 254 24.43 -21.63 7.49
N GLY A 255 25.13 -22.63 8.05
CA GLY A 255 26.56 -22.86 7.84
C GLY A 255 27.39 -21.58 7.95
N ALA A 256 28.11 -21.24 6.87
CA ALA A 256 28.94 -20.03 6.79
C ALA A 256 28.16 -18.72 6.88
N HIS A 257 26.85 -18.73 6.64
CA HIS A 257 25.96 -17.57 6.70
C HIS A 257 25.40 -17.30 8.10
N ALA A 258 25.64 -18.18 9.08
CA ALA A 258 25.13 -18.00 10.45
C ALA A 258 25.50 -16.64 11.10
N PRO A 259 26.68 -16.04 10.88
CA PRO A 259 26.99 -14.71 11.42
C PRO A 259 26.09 -13.60 10.85
N ALA A 260 25.87 -13.57 9.54
CA ALA A 260 24.99 -12.58 8.92
C ALA A 260 23.52 -12.82 9.30
N PHE A 261 23.13 -14.07 9.49
CA PHE A 261 21.81 -14.44 10.02
C PHE A 261 21.61 -13.93 11.46
N SER A 262 22.62 -14.11 12.34
CA SER A 262 22.62 -13.58 13.70
C SER A 262 22.44 -12.06 13.72
N GLN A 263 23.19 -11.34 12.88
CA GLN A 263 23.08 -9.88 12.77
C GLN A 263 21.69 -9.43 12.35
N TRP A 264 21.07 -10.11 11.39
CA TRP A 264 19.70 -9.79 11.00
C TRP A 264 18.70 -10.10 12.12
N ALA A 265 18.85 -11.22 12.83
CA ALA A 265 17.96 -11.55 13.94
C ALA A 265 18.04 -10.53 15.08
N VAL A 266 19.24 -10.01 15.37
CA VAL A 266 19.45 -8.88 16.29
C VAL A 266 18.76 -7.63 15.76
N PHE A 267 18.95 -7.28 14.48
CA PHE A 267 18.25 -6.15 13.86
C PHE A 267 16.72 -6.29 14.00
N ALA A 268 16.14 -7.43 13.66
CA ALA A 268 14.70 -7.64 13.73
C ALA A 268 14.14 -7.62 15.17
N ARG A 269 14.94 -8.06 16.16
CA ARG A 269 14.61 -7.93 17.59
C ARG A 269 14.53 -6.47 18.02
N ASP A 270 15.52 -5.68 17.58
CA ASP A 270 15.77 -4.32 18.07
C ASP A 270 15.10 -3.27 17.18
N TYR A 271 14.48 -3.67 16.05
CA TYR A 271 13.74 -2.79 15.14
C TYR A 271 12.44 -2.29 15.79
N GLY A 272 12.57 -1.17 16.49
CA GLY A 272 11.52 -0.55 17.30
C GLY A 272 10.85 0.64 16.63
N GLU A 273 10.09 1.38 17.45
CA GLU A 273 9.31 2.55 17.03
C GLU A 273 10.15 3.60 16.28
N GLU A 274 11.31 3.96 16.82
CA GLU A 274 12.16 5.01 16.26
C GLU A 274 12.55 4.70 14.82
N GLN A 275 13.09 3.50 14.55
CA GLN A 275 13.51 3.11 13.20
C GLN A 275 12.33 2.92 12.26
N VAL A 276 11.18 2.42 12.76
CA VAL A 276 9.95 2.32 11.97
C VAL A 276 9.49 3.69 11.51
N LEU A 277 9.40 4.66 12.42
CA LEU A 277 8.94 6.00 12.10
C LEU A 277 9.97 6.78 11.26
N GLU A 278 11.27 6.57 11.48
CA GLU A 278 12.34 7.15 10.66
C GLU A 278 12.29 6.67 9.21
N ASN A 279 12.22 5.35 9.00
CA ASN A 279 12.11 4.77 7.66
C ASN A 279 10.83 5.24 6.94
N LEU A 280 9.72 5.29 7.69
CA LEU A 280 8.44 5.77 7.19
C LEU A 280 8.50 7.25 6.81
N GLU A 281 9.07 8.12 7.64
CA GLU A 281 9.23 9.54 7.31
C GLU A 281 10.14 9.75 6.10
N THR A 282 11.28 9.05 6.05
CA THR A 282 12.25 9.14 4.96
C THR A 282 11.61 8.82 3.62
N SER A 283 10.92 7.68 3.51
CA SER A 283 10.27 7.26 2.28
C SER A 283 9.06 8.13 1.92
N ARG A 284 8.23 8.50 2.91
CA ARG A 284 7.04 9.34 2.68
C ARG A 284 7.39 10.76 2.27
N ALA A 285 8.48 11.32 2.79
CA ALA A 285 8.98 12.61 2.34
C ALA A 285 9.30 12.60 0.84
N LEU A 286 9.80 11.48 0.31
CA LEU A 286 10.10 11.31 -1.11
C LEU A 286 8.86 11.06 -1.96
N PHE A 287 7.98 10.13 -1.54
CA PHE A 287 6.93 9.59 -2.42
C PHE A 287 5.52 9.52 -1.81
N GLY A 288 5.38 9.82 -0.52
CA GLY A 288 4.12 9.71 0.25
C GLY A 288 3.41 11.04 0.47
N LYS A 289 2.67 11.15 1.58
CA LYS A 289 1.95 12.38 2.01
C LYS A 289 0.93 12.92 0.98
N GLY A 290 0.51 12.08 0.03
CA GLY A 290 -0.37 12.50 -1.05
C GLY A 290 0.25 13.46 -2.06
N GLN A 291 1.57 13.63 -2.03
CA GLN A 291 2.25 14.59 -2.89
C GLN A 291 2.15 14.20 -4.37
N ILE A 292 2.15 15.20 -5.24
CA ILE A 292 2.19 15.00 -6.68
C ILE A 292 3.65 15.07 -7.12
N LEU A 293 4.20 13.93 -7.52
CA LEU A 293 5.53 13.81 -8.07
C LEU A 293 5.51 14.34 -9.50
N ASN A 294 6.29 15.39 -9.75
CA ASN A 294 6.53 15.84 -11.11
C ASN A 294 7.28 14.77 -11.91
N GLU A 295 7.33 14.93 -13.22
CA GLU A 295 7.94 13.95 -14.12
C GLU A 295 9.40 13.64 -13.75
N THR A 296 10.22 14.66 -13.49
CA THR A 296 11.63 14.49 -13.13
C THR A 296 11.79 13.66 -11.86
N THR A 297 11.14 14.07 -10.75
CA THR A 297 11.20 13.31 -9.50
C THR A 297 10.64 11.90 -9.67
N PHE A 298 9.55 11.72 -10.41
CA PHE A 298 8.98 10.41 -10.62
C PHE A 298 9.92 9.47 -11.41
N PHE A 299 10.45 9.91 -12.55
CA PHE A 299 11.31 9.06 -13.38
C PHE A 299 12.71 8.89 -12.78
N ASP A 300 13.36 9.98 -12.37
CA ASP A 300 14.76 9.95 -11.93
C ASP A 300 14.93 9.35 -10.54
N GLU A 301 13.90 9.47 -9.69
CA GLU A 301 13.97 9.00 -8.32
C GLU A 301 13.13 7.77 -8.04
N TYR A 302 11.85 7.75 -8.41
CA TYR A 302 10.95 6.63 -8.08
C TYR A 302 11.17 5.45 -9.05
N VAL A 303 10.98 5.67 -10.35
CA VAL A 303 11.09 4.62 -11.38
C VAL A 303 12.48 4.00 -11.39
N ARG A 304 13.54 4.82 -11.36
CA ARG A 304 14.92 4.31 -11.34
C ARG A 304 15.21 3.40 -10.15
N ARG A 305 14.66 3.69 -8.96
CA ARG A 305 14.81 2.83 -7.78
C ARG A 305 14.03 1.53 -7.94
N LEU A 306 12.80 1.61 -8.45
CA LEU A 306 11.96 0.44 -8.68
C LEU A 306 12.60 -0.49 -9.72
N GLU A 307 13.17 0.05 -10.80
CA GLU A 307 13.93 -0.71 -11.79
C GLU A 307 15.15 -1.39 -11.18
N PHE A 308 15.93 -0.66 -10.39
CA PHE A 308 17.10 -1.21 -9.70
C PHE A 308 16.71 -2.42 -8.83
N ILE A 309 15.70 -2.26 -7.97
CA ILE A 309 15.22 -3.35 -7.10
C ILE A 309 14.69 -4.51 -7.93
N SER A 310 13.90 -4.21 -8.96
CA SER A 310 13.32 -5.24 -9.81
C SER A 310 14.36 -6.03 -10.60
N GLU A 311 15.40 -5.38 -11.10
CA GLU A 311 16.48 -6.03 -11.84
C GLU A 311 17.38 -6.83 -10.88
N PHE A 312 17.67 -6.27 -9.70
CA PHE A 312 18.41 -6.98 -8.65
C PHE A 312 17.72 -8.29 -8.25
N LEU A 313 16.41 -8.24 -7.96
CA LEU A 313 15.64 -9.42 -7.57
C LEU A 313 15.57 -10.44 -8.70
N LEU A 314 15.35 -10.02 -9.95
CA LEU A 314 15.40 -10.93 -11.10
C LEU A 314 16.76 -11.64 -11.19
N ASN A 315 17.85 -10.89 -11.16
CA ASN A 315 19.20 -11.45 -11.26
C ASN A 315 19.51 -12.40 -10.11
N SER A 316 19.03 -12.10 -8.90
CA SER A 316 19.22 -12.97 -7.75
C SER A 316 18.52 -14.34 -7.87
N THR A 317 17.49 -14.43 -8.71
CA THR A 317 16.82 -15.71 -9.01
C THR A 317 17.57 -16.54 -10.05
N ILE A 318 18.50 -15.93 -10.78
CA ILE A 318 19.39 -16.58 -11.75
C ILE A 318 20.71 -16.95 -11.08
N ASP A 319 21.26 -16.03 -10.27
CA ASP A 319 22.46 -16.22 -9.45
C ASP A 319 22.08 -16.19 -7.97
N GLU A 320 21.84 -17.38 -7.42
CA GLU A 320 21.47 -17.58 -6.03
C GLU A 320 22.55 -17.15 -5.03
N THR A 321 23.78 -16.85 -5.49
CA THR A 321 24.87 -16.34 -4.64
C THR A 321 24.79 -14.83 -4.42
N MET A 322 23.94 -14.11 -5.16
CA MET A 322 23.79 -12.67 -5.03
C MET A 322 23.28 -12.29 -3.63
N VAL A 323 24.11 -11.50 -2.94
CA VAL A 323 23.85 -11.05 -1.58
C VAL A 323 23.01 -9.78 -1.57
N TRP A 324 21.97 -9.73 -0.74
CA TRP A 324 21.24 -8.49 -0.47
C TRP A 324 22.18 -7.49 0.21
N THR A 325 22.31 -6.29 -0.36
CA THR A 325 23.31 -5.30 0.06
C THR A 325 22.68 -4.16 0.85
N ASN A 326 23.51 -3.35 1.52
CA ASN A 326 23.06 -2.07 2.08
C ASN A 326 22.43 -1.15 1.02
N LEU A 327 22.96 -1.16 -0.21
CA LEU A 327 22.38 -0.38 -1.31
C LEU A 327 20.96 -0.89 -1.63
N SER A 328 20.77 -2.20 -1.79
CA SER A 328 19.46 -2.81 -2.03
C SER A 328 18.49 -2.52 -0.87
N SER A 329 18.95 -2.65 0.38
CA SER A 329 18.16 -2.34 1.58
C SER A 329 17.69 -0.89 1.60
N ASN A 330 18.61 0.06 1.37
CA ASN A 330 18.27 1.49 1.36
C ASN A 330 17.29 1.82 0.24
N LYS A 331 17.49 1.29 -0.98
CA LYS A 331 16.60 1.52 -2.12
C LYS A 331 15.21 0.94 -1.86
N TRP A 332 15.14 -0.22 -1.23
CA TRP A 332 13.88 -0.84 -0.80
C TRP A 332 13.16 0.01 0.24
N ILE A 333 13.86 0.45 1.29
CA ILE A 333 13.29 1.29 2.35
C ILE A 333 12.84 2.64 1.78
N GLU A 334 13.62 3.28 0.90
CA GLU A 334 13.24 4.53 0.23
C GLU A 334 11.94 4.37 -0.56
N LEU A 335 11.72 3.22 -1.21
CA LEU A 335 10.49 2.94 -1.95
C LEU A 335 9.31 2.59 -1.04
N PHE A 336 9.54 1.74 -0.05
CA PHE A 336 8.48 0.99 0.63
C PHE A 336 8.42 1.23 2.14
N ALA A 337 9.18 2.18 2.70
CA ALA A 337 9.12 2.63 4.10
C ALA A 337 9.38 1.55 5.18
N SER A 338 9.68 0.31 4.79
CA SER A 338 9.93 -0.81 5.69
C SER A 338 10.98 -1.72 5.05
N PRO A 339 11.90 -2.30 5.83
CA PRO A 339 12.78 -3.34 5.30
C PRO A 339 11.97 -4.54 4.80
N ALA A 340 12.52 -5.25 3.83
CA ALA A 340 11.93 -6.47 3.28
C ALA A 340 12.06 -7.62 4.30
N PRO A 341 10.95 -8.25 4.73
CA PRO A 341 10.99 -9.27 5.80
C PRO A 341 11.87 -10.49 5.50
N GLN A 342 12.13 -10.79 4.23
CA GLN A 342 12.88 -11.97 3.78
C GLN A 342 14.21 -11.63 3.08
N GLN A 343 14.57 -10.34 2.98
CA GLN A 343 15.78 -9.90 2.27
C GLN A 343 16.71 -9.16 3.22
N TRP A 344 17.87 -9.74 3.49
CA TRP A 344 18.68 -9.36 4.65
C TRP A 344 20.12 -9.07 4.25
N VAL A 345 20.64 -7.95 4.73
CA VAL A 345 21.98 -7.48 4.34
C VAL A 345 23.02 -8.55 4.68
N GLY A 346 23.87 -8.88 3.71
CA GLY A 346 24.94 -9.86 3.88
C GLY A 346 24.53 -11.32 3.63
N LEU A 347 23.26 -11.58 3.32
CA LEU A 347 22.76 -12.91 3.01
C LEU A 347 22.39 -13.07 1.54
N PRO A 348 22.59 -14.26 0.95
CA PRO A 348 22.09 -14.56 -0.38
C PRO A 348 20.57 -14.33 -0.44
N THR A 349 20.14 -13.56 -1.43
CA THR A 349 18.74 -13.09 -1.60
C THR A 349 17.75 -14.26 -1.69
N MET A 350 18.20 -15.40 -2.23
CA MET A 350 17.38 -16.61 -2.39
C MET A 350 17.37 -17.51 -1.16
N LEU A 351 18.23 -17.28 -0.16
CA LEU A 351 18.42 -18.19 0.98
C LEU A 351 17.10 -18.45 1.73
N ILE A 352 16.40 -17.38 2.10
CA ILE A 352 15.16 -17.46 2.88
C ILE A 352 13.94 -17.80 2.02
N PRO A 353 13.71 -17.15 0.87
CA PRO A 353 12.64 -17.55 -0.05
C PRO A 353 12.66 -19.05 -0.37
N SER A 354 13.83 -19.65 -0.60
CA SER A 354 13.97 -21.07 -0.93
C SER A 354 13.51 -22.00 0.19
N MET A 355 13.66 -21.61 1.47
CA MET A 355 13.15 -22.37 2.61
C MET A 355 11.61 -22.45 2.61
N PHE A 356 10.94 -21.48 2.02
CA PHE A 356 9.48 -21.45 1.84
C PHE A 356 9.03 -21.94 0.46
N SER A 357 9.94 -22.57 -0.30
CA SER A 357 9.70 -22.99 -1.70
C SER A 357 9.30 -21.85 -2.64
N LEU A 358 9.62 -20.61 -2.27
CA LEU A 358 9.40 -19.44 -3.13
C LEU A 358 10.54 -19.36 -4.15
N LYS A 359 10.19 -19.22 -5.43
CA LYS A 359 11.14 -19.22 -6.54
C LYS A 359 10.76 -18.18 -7.58
N GLY A 360 11.75 -17.76 -8.36
CA GLY A 360 11.58 -16.78 -9.42
C GLY A 360 11.19 -15.40 -8.88
N TYR A 361 11.08 -14.45 -9.79
CA TYR A 361 10.65 -13.10 -9.47
C TYR A 361 10.02 -12.46 -10.69
N HIS A 362 8.86 -11.83 -10.48
CA HIS A 362 8.28 -10.92 -11.45
C HIS A 362 7.79 -9.64 -10.76
N LEU A 363 7.98 -8.51 -11.43
CA LEU A 363 7.21 -7.31 -11.19
C LEU A 363 6.07 -7.27 -12.20
N GLU A 364 4.85 -7.43 -11.72
CA GLU A 364 3.65 -7.46 -12.54
C GLU A 364 2.83 -6.20 -12.35
N VAL A 365 2.15 -5.74 -13.41
CA VAL A 365 1.28 -4.55 -13.35
C VAL A 365 -0.02 -4.78 -14.10
N VAL A 366 -1.11 -4.28 -13.54
CA VAL A 366 -2.36 -4.04 -14.29
C VAL A 366 -2.55 -2.54 -14.47
N VAL A 367 -2.87 -2.14 -15.71
CA VAL A 367 -3.07 -0.74 -16.09
C VAL A 367 -4.55 -0.49 -16.38
N ALA A 368 -5.12 0.56 -15.80
CA ALA A 368 -6.49 0.97 -16.01
C ALA A 368 -6.57 2.47 -16.31
N ASP A 369 -7.46 2.86 -17.24
CA ASP A 369 -7.68 4.26 -17.58
C ASP A 369 -8.61 4.94 -16.57
N ILE A 370 -8.27 6.18 -16.21
CA ILE A 370 -9.08 7.06 -15.36
C ILE A 370 -9.63 8.18 -16.23
N ASN A 371 -10.93 8.14 -16.52
CA ASN A 371 -11.58 9.13 -17.40
C ASN A 371 -11.54 10.52 -16.77
N ARG A 372 -10.80 11.45 -17.38
CA ARG A 372 -10.63 12.81 -16.85
C ARG A 372 -11.96 13.54 -16.64
N ASN A 373 -12.91 13.39 -17.56
CA ASN A 373 -14.17 14.13 -17.55
C ASN A 373 -15.16 13.64 -16.48
N LYS A 374 -14.95 12.44 -15.95
CA LYS A 374 -15.81 11.84 -14.93
C LYS A 374 -15.08 11.57 -13.62
N ARG A 375 -13.76 11.78 -13.56
CA ARG A 375 -12.89 11.39 -12.46
C ARG A 375 -13.46 11.75 -11.09
N GLU A 376 -13.73 13.03 -10.84
CA GLU A 376 -14.23 13.50 -9.53
C GLU A 376 -15.59 12.88 -9.16
N LYS A 377 -16.54 12.88 -10.10
CA LYS A 377 -17.86 12.29 -9.88
C LYS A 377 -17.76 10.79 -9.61
N SER A 378 -16.96 10.07 -10.40
CA SER A 378 -16.75 8.63 -10.24
C SER A 378 -16.05 8.30 -8.92
N CYS A 379 -15.02 9.06 -8.52
CA CYS A 379 -14.38 8.85 -7.22
C CYS A 379 -15.36 9.03 -6.06
N CYS A 380 -16.25 10.01 -6.13
CA CYS A 380 -17.28 10.18 -5.12
C CYS A 380 -18.30 9.05 -5.10
N GLU A 381 -18.80 8.63 -6.27
CA GLU A 381 -19.74 7.51 -6.37
C GLU A 381 -19.13 6.21 -5.82
N HIS A 382 -17.89 5.89 -6.23
CA HIS A 382 -17.19 4.70 -5.76
C HIS A 382 -16.75 4.79 -4.30
N GLY A 383 -16.39 5.99 -3.83
CA GLY A 383 -16.03 6.24 -2.44
C GLY A 383 -17.22 6.09 -1.49
N ASP A 384 -18.38 6.66 -1.84
CA ASP A 384 -19.63 6.48 -1.08
C ASP A 384 -20.08 5.01 -1.07
N ASP A 385 -19.91 4.29 -2.20
CA ASP A 385 -20.16 2.84 -2.30
C ASP A 385 -19.27 2.05 -1.32
N LEU A 386 -17.97 2.38 -1.25
CA LEU A 386 -17.02 1.74 -0.33
C LEU A 386 -17.33 2.07 1.14
N LEU A 387 -17.64 3.33 1.45
CA LEU A 387 -18.03 3.74 2.80
C LEU A 387 -19.26 2.96 3.28
N SER A 388 -20.25 2.77 2.39
CA SER A 388 -21.48 2.02 2.69
C SER A 388 -21.25 0.51 2.90
N ALA A 389 -20.10 -0.01 2.46
CA ALA A 389 -19.69 -1.40 2.69
C ALA A 389 -19.07 -1.60 4.10
N ILE A 390 -18.82 -0.53 4.84
CA ILE A 390 -18.38 -0.58 6.24
C ILE A 390 -19.61 -0.62 7.17
N PRO A 391 -19.70 -1.58 8.11
CA PRO A 391 -20.74 -1.63 9.12
C PRO A 391 -20.83 -0.33 9.91
N ASP A 392 -22.07 0.07 10.22
CA ASP A 392 -22.41 1.27 11.02
C ASP A 392 -22.00 2.62 10.42
N GLU A 393 -21.26 2.65 9.31
CA GLU A 393 -21.04 3.85 8.52
C GLU A 393 -22.28 4.13 7.66
N THR A 394 -22.83 5.33 7.83
CA THR A 394 -23.95 5.81 7.04
C THR A 394 -23.68 7.24 6.59
N GLY A 395 -24.04 7.58 5.36
CA GLY A 395 -23.92 8.94 4.85
C GLY A 395 -23.11 9.02 3.57
N LYS A 396 -22.49 10.18 3.37
CA LYS A 396 -21.62 10.49 2.23
C LYS A 396 -20.30 10.99 2.75
N LEU A 397 -19.23 10.69 2.02
CA LEU A 397 -17.92 11.28 2.28
C LEU A 397 -18.02 12.81 2.28
N GLU A 398 -17.39 13.46 3.25
CA GLU A 398 -17.42 14.91 3.41
C GLU A 398 -16.89 15.61 2.15
N SER A 399 -15.82 15.04 1.59
CA SER A 399 -15.21 15.44 0.30
C SER A 399 -16.22 15.49 -0.85
N CYS A 400 -17.28 14.68 -0.79
CA CYS A 400 -18.28 14.54 -1.86
C CYS A 400 -19.55 15.37 -1.66
N LYS A 401 -19.76 15.97 -0.47
CA LYS A 401 -20.99 16.73 -0.17
C LYS A 401 -21.13 18.02 -0.98
N TYR A 402 -20.03 18.55 -1.53
CA TYR A 402 -20.01 19.83 -2.23
C TYR A 402 -20.10 19.71 -3.76
N MET A 403 -19.87 18.52 -4.32
CA MET A 403 -19.93 18.25 -5.76
C MET A 403 -21.36 18.40 -6.36
N GLY A 404 -22.40 18.24 -5.54
CA GLY A 404 -23.81 18.32 -5.98
C GLY A 404 -24.42 19.72 -5.97
N LYS A 405 -23.75 20.71 -5.36
CA LYS A 405 -24.21 22.11 -5.31
C LYS A 405 -23.30 22.91 -6.22
N GLY A 406 -23.66 23.02 -7.51
CA GLY A 406 -22.89 23.68 -8.57
C GLY A 406 -22.14 24.92 -8.07
N THR A 407 -20.91 24.71 -7.60
CA THR A 407 -20.12 25.74 -6.95
C THR A 407 -19.41 26.46 -8.08
N HIS A 408 -20.17 27.31 -8.77
CA HIS A 408 -19.59 28.45 -9.43
C HIS A 408 -18.92 29.29 -8.35
N PHE A 409 -17.66 29.00 -8.03
CA PHE A 409 -16.79 30.00 -7.46
C PHE A 409 -16.63 31.08 -8.53
N LYS A 410 -17.57 32.04 -8.52
CA LYS A 410 -17.42 33.28 -9.24
C LYS A 410 -16.26 33.99 -8.56
N ILE A 411 -15.07 33.85 -9.14
CA ILE A 411 -13.93 34.68 -8.80
C ILE A 411 -14.37 36.10 -9.20
N ILE A 412 -14.75 36.89 -8.20
CA ILE A 412 -14.91 38.34 -8.38
C ILE A 412 -13.50 38.89 -8.28
N PHE A 413 -12.97 39.35 -9.41
CA PHE A 413 -11.72 40.08 -9.50
C PHE A 413 -11.82 41.43 -8.81
#